data_AF-A0A314Y3E2-F1
#
_entry.id   AF-A0A314Y3E2-F1
#
_cell.length_a   1.000
_cell.length_b   1.000
_cell.length_c   1.000
_cell.angle_alpha   90.00
_cell.angle_beta   90.00
_cell.angle_gamma   90.00
#
_symmetry.space_group_name_H-M   'P 1'
#
loop_
_entity.id
_entity.type
_entity.pdbx_description
1 polymer ?
#
loop_
_entity_poly.entity_id
_entity_poly.type
_entity_poly.pdbx_seq_one_letter_code
_entity_poly.pdbx_strand_id
1 'polypeptide(L)'
;MAIFIGSSSGAAPHPSSFPHLFSNSIIKSRQSISVTRNSINPSHPNTPSPTWTASEIADAVNGKIVKWGPPGTVSTDTRTLQPNQWFFAIAGLNFDAHDFITPELSRNKGCAGVIGNRVCENWDKGFVQFDGNTVISLMKMASYARNRFHGEVVGVTGSVGKTSTKCMIALALQIQSSRGLVLHVHQSRGNWNNEIGVALSLIGVPAGTGIVVLEMGMSGKGEILELARMARPTIRVILNVGASHFQNFSSLEEIGMAKGEILAEAKPGDVCVLNADDPLVMSLPVPLGVKKVLFGQRVGCDVRLVASESTDEVLELELSYRIIKRLYLVYT
;
A
#
# COMPACT_ATOMS: atom_id res chain seq x y z
N MET A 1 29.95 -66.32 -46.45
CA MET A 1 29.69 -66.40 -47.90
C MET A 1 28.43 -67.25 -48.08
N ALA A 2 27.27 -66.60 -48.31
CA ALA A 2 25.91 -67.07 -48.71
C ALA A 2 25.38 -68.41 -48.09
N ILE A 3 24.09 -68.66 -47.85
CA ILE A 3 22.93 -68.71 -48.77
C ILE A 3 21.64 -68.90 -47.88
N PHE A 4 20.43 -68.70 -48.44
CA PHE A 4 19.06 -69.15 -48.03
C PHE A 4 18.24 -68.23 -47.08
N ILE A 5 17.06 -67.71 -47.49
CA ILE A 5 15.63 -68.18 -47.37
C ILE A 5 15.10 -68.41 -45.94
N GLY A 6 13.94 -67.81 -45.64
CA GLY A 6 12.94 -68.23 -44.63
C GLY A 6 12.27 -67.03 -43.94
N SER A 7 11.04 -66.60 -44.26
CA SER A 7 9.69 -67.17 -44.10
C SER A 7 9.11 -67.16 -42.66
N SER A 8 7.95 -66.48 -42.57
CA SER A 8 6.73 -66.80 -41.81
C SER A 8 6.60 -66.60 -40.28
N SER A 9 5.49 -65.91 -39.97
CA SER A 9 4.44 -66.22 -38.97
C SER A 9 4.57 -65.71 -37.53
N GLY A 10 3.44 -65.18 -37.02
CA GLY A 10 3.03 -65.41 -35.64
C GLY A 10 2.59 -64.18 -34.82
N ALA A 11 1.28 -63.92 -34.84
CA ALA A 11 0.40 -63.54 -33.71
C ALA A 11 0.73 -62.35 -32.76
N ALA A 12 -0.31 -61.53 -32.56
CA ALA A 12 -0.39 -60.47 -31.55
C ALA A 12 -0.44 -61.00 -30.10
N PRO A 13 -0.16 -60.13 -29.12
CA PRO A 13 -1.11 -59.93 -28.02
C PRO A 13 -1.33 -58.46 -27.63
N HIS A 14 -2.58 -58.10 -27.34
CA HIS A 14 -3.00 -56.95 -26.51
C HIS A 14 -2.80 -57.30 -25.01
N PRO A 15 -3.06 -56.40 -24.02
CA PRO A 15 -2.98 -54.93 -23.94
C PRO A 15 -2.23 -54.44 -22.65
N SER A 16 -1.63 -53.24 -22.64
CA SER A 16 -1.36 -52.52 -21.37
C SER A 16 -1.01 -51.03 -21.56
N SER A 17 -2.00 -50.18 -21.23
CA SER A 17 -1.90 -48.96 -20.42
C SER A 17 -0.51 -48.37 -20.08
N PHE A 18 -0.28 -47.09 -20.45
CA PHE A 18 0.22 -46.05 -19.53
C PHE A 18 -0.09 -44.63 -20.08
N PRO A 19 -0.82 -43.78 -19.32
CA PRO A 19 -1.03 -42.37 -19.64
C PRO A 19 0.10 -41.50 -19.08
N HIS A 20 0.57 -40.51 -19.86
CA HIS A 20 1.49 -39.49 -19.36
C HIS A 20 0.77 -38.57 -18.37
N LEU A 21 1.16 -38.71 -17.10
CA LEU A 21 0.72 -37.93 -15.95
C LEU A 21 1.14 -36.45 -16.08
N PHE A 22 0.15 -35.56 -16.12
CA PHE A 22 0.32 -34.18 -15.67
C PHE A 22 0.56 -34.18 -14.16
N SER A 23 1.81 -33.98 -13.74
CA SER A 23 2.16 -33.78 -12.34
C SER A 23 1.94 -32.30 -11.97
N ASN A 24 0.78 -32.00 -11.40
CA ASN A 24 0.59 -30.79 -10.59
C ASN A 24 1.31 -31.01 -9.26
N SER A 25 2.58 -30.64 -9.18
CA SER A 25 3.33 -30.68 -7.92
C SER A 25 2.84 -29.55 -6.98
N ILE A 26 1.88 -29.89 -6.13
CA ILE A 26 1.52 -29.09 -4.95
C ILE A 26 2.73 -29.16 -4.00
N ILE A 27 3.52 -28.09 -3.92
CA ILE A 27 4.59 -27.97 -2.93
C ILE A 27 3.93 -27.76 -1.56
N LYS A 28 3.75 -28.84 -0.79
CA LYS A 28 3.47 -28.75 0.64
C LYS A 28 4.78 -28.42 1.37
N SER A 29 5.16 -27.15 1.46
CA SER A 29 6.22 -26.76 2.39
C SER A 29 5.61 -26.43 3.75
N ARG A 30 5.91 -27.20 4.79
CA ARG A 30 5.71 -26.76 6.17
C ARG A 30 6.76 -25.69 6.46
N GLN A 31 6.34 -24.43 6.57
CA GLN A 31 7.16 -23.37 7.15
C GLN A 31 6.49 -22.94 8.46
N SER A 32 7.15 -23.21 9.59
CA SER A 32 6.78 -22.63 10.86
C SER A 32 7.30 -21.18 10.91
N ILE A 33 6.40 -20.22 11.11
CA ILE A 33 6.75 -18.82 11.37
C ILE A 33 6.35 -18.55 12.81
N SER A 34 7.34 -18.44 13.71
CA SER A 34 7.11 -18.00 15.08
C SER A 34 7.18 -16.48 15.16
N VAL A 35 6.12 -15.84 15.65
CA VAL A 35 6.07 -14.39 15.90
C VAL A 35 5.92 -14.19 17.40
N THR A 36 6.98 -13.77 18.08
CA THR A 36 6.95 -13.43 19.52
C THR A 36 6.56 -11.95 19.73
N ARG A 37 5.83 -11.66 20.82
CA ARG A 37 5.22 -10.35 21.13
C ARG A 37 6.18 -9.19 21.44
N ASN A 38 7.49 -9.32 21.25
CA ASN A 38 8.43 -8.28 21.65
C ASN A 38 8.71 -7.26 20.53
N SER A 39 8.19 -6.05 20.74
CA SER A 39 8.66 -4.76 20.23
C SER A 39 9.00 -4.69 18.72
N ILE A 40 8.00 -4.48 17.88
CA ILE A 40 8.21 -4.04 16.49
C ILE A 40 8.08 -2.52 16.45
N ASN A 41 9.21 -1.83 16.62
CA ASN A 41 9.35 -0.44 16.18
C ASN A 41 10.52 -0.38 15.19
N PRO A 42 10.31 -0.63 13.88
CA PRO A 42 11.37 -0.56 12.91
C PRO A 42 11.51 0.89 12.48
N SER A 43 12.00 1.75 13.38
CA SER A 43 12.62 2.99 12.94
C SER A 43 13.94 2.59 12.31
N HIS A 44 13.97 2.46 10.98
CA HIS A 44 15.25 2.43 10.25
C HIS A 44 16.00 3.74 10.56
N PRO A 45 17.19 3.68 11.18
CA PRO A 45 18.02 4.86 11.31
C PRO A 45 18.65 5.13 9.93
N ASN A 46 18.54 6.36 9.44
CA ASN A 46 19.35 6.96 8.36
C ASN A 46 18.85 6.94 6.90
N THR A 47 17.55 6.79 6.61
CA THR A 47 17.03 7.25 5.30
C THR A 47 16.58 8.71 5.43
N PRO A 48 17.21 9.68 4.74
CA PRO A 48 16.78 11.08 4.82
C PRO A 48 15.37 11.22 4.26
N SER A 49 14.48 11.83 5.05
CA SER A 49 13.13 12.21 4.62
C SER A 49 13.21 13.10 3.35
N PRO A 50 12.25 13.00 2.42
CA PRO A 50 12.30 13.78 1.20
C PRO A 50 12.20 15.27 1.54
N THR A 51 13.17 16.05 1.06
CA THR A 51 13.12 17.51 1.16
C THR A 51 12.41 18.07 -0.07
N TRP A 52 11.72 19.17 0.14
CA TRP A 52 10.93 19.88 -0.86
C TRP A 52 11.45 21.29 -0.98
N THR A 53 11.81 21.69 -2.19
CA THR A 53 12.15 23.08 -2.53
C THR A 53 10.89 23.93 -2.67
N ALA A 54 11.01 25.25 -2.53
CA ALA A 54 9.89 26.17 -2.76
C ALA A 54 9.28 26.03 -4.18
N SER A 55 10.10 25.73 -5.19
CA SER A 55 9.64 25.49 -6.56
C SER A 55 8.82 24.21 -6.67
N GLU A 56 9.34 23.08 -6.16
CA GLU A 56 8.61 21.81 -6.19
C GLU A 56 7.30 21.90 -5.42
N ILE A 57 7.28 22.64 -4.31
CA ILE A 57 6.04 22.88 -3.56
C ILE A 57 5.06 23.65 -4.43
N ALA A 58 5.48 24.77 -5.02
CA ALA A 58 4.63 25.60 -5.88
C ALA A 58 4.06 24.80 -7.07
N ASP A 59 4.89 24.03 -7.77
CA ASP A 59 4.46 23.16 -8.85
C ASP A 59 3.44 22.11 -8.37
N ALA A 60 3.71 21.49 -7.23
CA ALA A 60 2.91 20.41 -6.68
C ALA A 60 1.51 20.86 -6.22
N VAL A 61 1.39 22.08 -5.71
CA VAL A 61 0.10 22.65 -5.29
C VAL A 61 -0.55 23.54 -6.37
N ASN A 62 0.11 23.72 -7.51
CA ASN A 62 -0.26 24.71 -8.53
C ASN A 62 -0.41 26.12 -7.93
N GLY A 63 0.60 26.53 -7.18
CA GLY A 63 0.68 27.79 -6.46
C GLY A 63 1.78 28.71 -6.97
N LYS A 64 1.99 29.81 -6.24
CA LYS A 64 3.02 30.80 -6.49
C LYS A 64 3.93 30.96 -5.28
N ILE A 65 5.21 31.15 -5.53
CA ILE A 65 6.18 31.49 -4.49
C ILE A 65 6.01 32.98 -4.16
N VAL A 66 5.49 33.27 -2.97
CA VAL A 66 5.38 34.64 -2.45
C VAL A 66 6.69 35.04 -1.78
N LYS A 67 7.33 34.10 -1.07
CA LYS A 67 8.65 34.26 -0.46
C LYS A 67 9.45 32.98 -0.61
N TRP A 68 10.73 33.12 -0.98
CA TRP A 68 11.64 31.98 -1.07
C TRP A 68 11.99 31.45 0.33
N GLY A 69 12.14 30.13 0.42
CA GLY A 69 12.58 29.44 1.64
C GLY A 69 13.50 28.27 1.30
N PRO A 70 14.28 27.76 2.27
CA PRO A 70 15.19 26.65 2.04
C PRO A 70 14.44 25.34 1.77
N PRO A 71 15.08 24.33 1.17
CA PRO A 71 14.51 22.99 1.07
C PRO A 71 14.21 22.41 2.46
N GLY A 72 13.09 21.72 2.61
CA GLY A 72 12.66 21.18 3.89
C GLY A 72 11.64 20.07 3.78
N THR A 73 11.44 19.30 4.85
CA THR A 73 10.35 18.30 4.89
C THR A 73 9.01 19.00 5.23
N VAL A 74 7.89 18.32 5.05
CA VAL A 74 6.56 18.91 5.28
C VAL A 74 5.96 18.40 6.59
N SER A 75 5.34 19.30 7.36
CA SER A 75 4.50 18.99 8.52
C SER A 75 3.18 19.76 8.42
N THR A 76 2.12 19.21 9.01
CA THR A 76 0.80 19.86 9.14
C THR A 76 0.41 20.13 10.58
N ASP A 77 1.30 19.85 11.55
CA ASP A 77 1.03 20.01 12.98
C ASP A 77 2.11 20.87 13.64
N THR A 78 1.71 22.06 14.10
CA THR A 78 2.61 23.03 14.75
C THR A 78 3.21 22.50 16.06
N ARG A 79 2.54 21.54 16.72
CA ARG A 79 3.01 20.94 17.98
C ARG A 79 4.23 20.05 17.76
N THR A 80 4.26 19.34 16.64
CA THR A 80 5.33 18.40 16.28
C THR A 80 6.32 18.95 15.25
N LEU A 81 6.08 20.18 14.76
CA LEU A 81 6.95 20.88 13.82
C LEU A 81 8.41 20.91 14.32
N GLN A 82 9.31 20.48 13.45
CA GLN A 82 10.76 20.46 13.66
C GLN A 82 11.46 21.58 12.87
N PRO A 83 12.70 21.92 13.23
CA PRO A 83 13.51 22.86 12.46
C PRO A 83 13.63 22.44 10.99
N ASN A 84 13.65 23.43 10.10
CA ASN A 84 13.75 23.29 8.64
C ASN A 84 12.57 22.55 7.99
N GLN A 85 11.41 22.48 8.65
CA GLN A 85 10.19 21.98 8.02
C GLN A 85 9.35 23.10 7.43
N TRP A 86 8.71 22.83 6.29
CA TRP A 86 7.60 23.59 5.76
C TRP A 86 6.32 23.20 6.49
N PHE A 87 5.54 24.19 6.91
CA PHE A 87 4.23 23.98 7.52
C PHE A 87 3.13 24.10 6.47
N PHE A 88 2.40 23.01 6.21
CA PHE A 88 1.23 23.00 5.34
C PHE A 88 -0.01 23.33 6.17
N ALA A 89 -0.57 24.52 5.95
CA ALA A 89 -1.69 25.05 6.69
C ALA A 89 -3.02 24.44 6.19
N ILE A 90 -3.55 23.48 6.95
CA ILE A 90 -4.84 22.85 6.66
C ILE A 90 -5.97 23.59 7.37
N ALA A 91 -7.00 23.99 6.63
CA ALA A 91 -8.27 24.47 7.14
C ALA A 91 -9.36 23.39 6.96
N GLY A 92 -10.12 23.15 8.02
CA GLY A 92 -11.31 22.32 8.05
C GLY A 92 -12.52 23.11 8.56
N LEU A 93 -13.65 22.42 8.80
CA LEU A 93 -14.91 23.07 9.18
C LEU A 93 -14.84 23.85 10.51
N ASN A 94 -14.10 23.32 11.49
CA ASN A 94 -14.03 23.86 12.86
C ASN A 94 -12.63 24.36 13.24
N PHE A 95 -11.70 24.41 12.29
CA PHE A 95 -10.29 24.65 12.58
C PHE A 95 -9.58 25.23 11.37
N ASP A 96 -8.82 26.31 11.55
CA ASP A 96 -7.94 26.85 10.52
C ASP A 96 -6.49 26.91 11.03
N ALA A 97 -5.62 26.08 10.45
CA ALA A 97 -4.21 26.04 10.83
C ALA A 97 -3.48 27.38 10.61
N HIS A 98 -4.00 28.25 9.74
CA HIS A 98 -3.40 29.57 9.49
C HIS A 98 -3.42 30.46 10.72
N ASP A 99 -4.33 30.23 11.67
CA ASP A 99 -4.44 31.01 12.91
C ASP A 99 -3.26 30.76 13.88
N PHE A 100 -2.52 29.66 13.69
CA PHE A 100 -1.36 29.31 14.53
C PHE A 100 -0.03 29.76 13.92
N ILE A 101 -0.07 30.40 12.75
CA ILE A 101 1.12 30.83 12.04
C ILE A 101 1.49 32.23 12.51
N THR A 102 2.46 32.30 13.42
CA THR A 102 2.99 33.54 13.96
C THR A 102 4.50 33.66 13.72
N PRO A 103 5.08 34.87 13.76
CA PRO A 103 6.52 35.05 13.75
C PRO A 103 7.24 34.23 14.84
N GLU A 104 6.60 34.07 16.01
CA GLU A 104 7.11 33.29 17.14
C GLU A 104 7.22 31.79 16.80
N LEU A 105 6.26 31.25 16.04
CA LEU A 105 6.33 29.86 15.57
C LEU A 105 7.62 29.63 14.78
N SER A 106 7.96 30.56 13.88
CA SER A 106 9.21 30.48 13.12
C SER A 106 10.44 30.56 14.03
N ARG A 107 10.51 31.57 14.93
CA ARG A 107 11.67 31.75 15.82
C ARG A 107 11.88 30.56 16.76
N ASN A 108 10.81 30.00 17.31
CA ASN A 108 10.89 28.97 18.34
C ASN A 108 11.08 27.56 17.75
N LYS A 109 10.48 27.27 16.59
CA LYS A 109 10.52 25.93 15.96
C LYS A 109 11.47 25.83 14.78
N GLY A 110 11.99 26.95 14.26
CA GLY A 110 12.83 26.96 13.06
C GLY A 110 12.07 26.61 11.78
N CYS A 111 10.80 27.02 11.67
CA CYS A 111 9.98 26.75 10.48
C CYS A 111 10.61 27.36 9.22
N ALA A 112 10.80 26.55 8.17
CA ALA A 112 11.39 26.97 6.89
C ALA A 112 10.46 27.87 6.08
N GLY A 113 9.16 27.62 6.16
CA GLY A 113 8.16 28.35 5.40
C GLY A 113 6.76 27.77 5.55
N VAL A 114 5.78 28.43 4.97
CA VAL A 114 4.37 28.04 4.99
C VAL A 114 3.90 27.70 3.58
N ILE A 115 3.05 26.68 3.50
CA ILE A 115 2.28 26.30 2.31
C ILE A 115 0.82 26.52 2.68
N GLY A 116 0.14 27.49 2.05
CA GLY A 116 -1.21 27.86 2.47
C GLY A 116 -1.96 28.70 1.44
N ASN A 117 -3.25 28.93 1.66
CA ASN A 117 -4.07 29.78 0.78
C ASN A 117 -4.25 31.20 1.31
N ARG A 118 -3.93 31.43 2.59
CA ARG A 118 -4.00 32.74 3.23
C ARG A 118 -2.61 33.16 3.70
N VAL A 119 -2.12 34.28 3.18
CA VAL A 119 -0.86 34.87 3.66
C VAL A 119 -1.07 35.37 5.10
N CYS A 120 -0.23 34.91 6.02
CA CYS A 120 -0.31 35.32 7.42
C CYS A 120 0.40 36.66 7.63
N GLU A 121 -0.21 37.52 8.45
CA GLU A 121 0.37 38.82 8.79
C GLU A 121 1.73 38.66 9.47
N ASN A 122 2.67 39.56 9.15
CA ASN A 122 4.02 39.62 9.71
C ASN A 122 4.89 38.36 9.50
N TRP A 123 4.48 37.42 8.63
CA TRP A 123 5.30 36.25 8.29
C TRP A 123 6.51 36.64 7.43
N ASP A 124 7.73 36.27 7.83
CA ASP A 124 8.98 36.69 7.18
C ASP A 124 9.80 35.55 6.54
N LYS A 125 9.33 34.29 6.62
CA LYS A 125 10.00 33.12 6.01
C LYS A 125 9.42 32.77 4.65
N GLY A 126 9.83 31.60 4.12
CA GLY A 126 9.30 31.05 2.88
C GLY A 126 7.77 30.99 2.91
N PHE A 127 7.14 31.29 1.78
CA PHE A 127 5.69 31.23 1.66
C PHE A 127 5.33 30.85 0.23
N VAL A 128 4.66 29.71 0.09
CA VAL A 128 4.04 29.27 -1.18
C VAL A 128 2.53 29.39 -1.02
N GLN A 129 1.93 30.23 -1.86
CA GLN A 129 0.49 30.47 -1.85
C GLN A 129 -0.20 29.65 -2.94
N PHE A 130 -1.29 28.99 -2.60
CA PHE A 130 -2.22 28.38 -3.57
C PHE A 130 -3.62 28.94 -3.38
N ASP A 131 -4.49 28.76 -4.38
CA ASP A 131 -5.90 29.14 -4.28
C ASP A 131 -6.79 27.92 -4.00
N GLY A 132 -7.92 28.15 -3.32
CA GLY A 132 -8.95 27.14 -3.07
C GLY A 132 -8.74 26.33 -1.79
N ASN A 133 -9.25 25.09 -1.78
CA ASN A 133 -9.31 24.24 -0.59
C ASN A 133 -7.93 23.68 -0.20
N THR A 134 -7.60 23.72 1.10
CA THR A 134 -6.30 23.29 1.62
C THR A 134 -6.10 21.78 1.57
N VAL A 135 -7.13 20.97 1.84
CA VAL A 135 -7.07 19.51 1.78
C VAL A 135 -6.90 19.05 0.32
N ILE A 136 -7.64 19.64 -0.61
CA ILE A 136 -7.46 19.36 -2.05
C ILE A 136 -6.03 19.69 -2.49
N SER A 137 -5.46 20.79 -2.01
CA SER A 137 -4.08 21.18 -2.35
C SER A 137 -3.04 20.25 -1.74
N LEU A 138 -3.28 19.71 -0.55
CA LEU A 138 -2.46 18.65 0.04
C LEU A 138 -2.51 17.37 -0.81
N MET A 139 -3.71 16.99 -1.30
CA MET A 139 -3.89 15.83 -2.18
C MET A 139 -3.21 16.03 -3.54
N LYS A 140 -3.19 17.26 -4.09
CA LYS A 140 -2.40 17.60 -5.28
C LYS A 140 -0.90 17.38 -5.03
N MET A 141 -0.41 17.85 -3.89
CA MET A 141 0.99 17.67 -3.50
C MET A 141 1.35 16.18 -3.34
N ALA A 142 0.47 15.38 -2.73
CA ALA A 142 0.64 13.94 -2.63
C ALA A 142 0.58 13.23 -3.99
N SER A 143 -0.29 13.67 -4.90
CA SER A 143 -0.36 13.14 -6.26
C SER A 143 0.91 13.44 -7.05
N TYR A 144 1.47 14.64 -6.87
CA TYR A 144 2.77 15.04 -7.43
C TYR A 144 3.91 14.20 -6.85
N ALA A 145 3.92 13.95 -5.54
CA ALA A 145 4.87 13.03 -4.90
C ALA A 145 4.76 11.60 -5.47
N ARG A 146 3.53 11.09 -5.60
CA ARG A 146 3.27 9.77 -6.18
C ARG A 146 3.71 9.65 -7.63
N ASN A 147 3.63 10.72 -8.43
CA ASN A 147 4.13 10.75 -9.81
C ASN A 147 5.66 10.61 -9.90
N ARG A 148 6.38 11.15 -8.91
CA ARG A 148 7.85 11.03 -8.81
C ARG A 148 8.30 9.69 -8.24
N PHE A 149 7.39 8.97 -7.57
CA PHE A 149 7.66 7.65 -7.02
C PHE A 149 7.41 6.56 -8.08
N HIS A 150 8.42 5.75 -8.37
CA HIS A 150 8.33 4.68 -9.38
C HIS A 150 8.26 3.26 -8.79
N GLY A 151 8.25 3.14 -7.46
CA GLY A 151 8.12 1.85 -6.78
C GLY A 151 6.67 1.35 -6.71
N GLU A 152 6.51 0.21 -6.02
CA GLU A 152 5.21 -0.43 -5.83
C GLU A 152 4.44 0.23 -4.67
N VAL A 153 3.11 0.32 -4.82
CA VAL A 153 2.23 0.83 -3.76
C VAL A 153 1.21 -0.24 -3.41
N VAL A 154 1.19 -0.64 -2.14
CA VAL A 154 0.22 -1.56 -1.57
C VAL A 154 -0.86 -0.75 -0.86
N GLY A 155 -2.10 -0.82 -1.33
CA GLY A 155 -3.27 -0.25 -0.63
C GLY A 155 -4.03 -1.34 0.11
N VAL A 156 -4.25 -1.17 1.42
CA VAL A 156 -4.93 -2.15 2.28
C VAL A 156 -6.22 -1.56 2.83
N THR A 157 -7.35 -2.21 2.53
CA THR A 157 -8.66 -1.87 3.11
C THR A 157 -9.35 -3.11 3.71
N GLY A 158 -10.37 -2.86 4.51
CA GLY A 158 -11.10 -3.86 5.30
C GLY A 158 -11.88 -3.22 6.43
N SER A 159 -12.86 -3.91 6.99
CA SER A 159 -13.52 -3.43 8.22
C SER A 159 -12.59 -3.60 9.41
N VAL A 160 -11.94 -4.76 9.54
CA VAL A 160 -11.03 -5.11 10.64
C VAL A 160 -9.69 -5.61 10.10
N GLY A 161 -8.61 -5.38 10.86
CA GLY A 161 -7.29 -5.96 10.59
C GLY A 161 -6.37 -5.13 9.70
N LYS A 162 -6.83 -3.99 9.16
CA LYS A 162 -6.06 -3.14 8.23
C LYS A 162 -4.66 -2.79 8.76
N THR A 163 -4.60 -2.20 9.96
CA THR A 163 -3.33 -1.77 10.58
C THR A 163 -2.40 -2.95 10.83
N SER A 164 -2.91 -4.04 11.40
CA SER A 164 -2.13 -5.26 11.66
C SER A 164 -1.57 -5.84 10.36
N THR A 165 -2.40 -6.00 9.33
CA THR A 165 -1.97 -6.54 8.04
C THR A 165 -0.99 -5.61 7.32
N LYS A 166 -1.20 -4.30 7.33
CA LYS A 166 -0.23 -3.32 6.79
C LYS A 166 1.14 -3.46 7.47
N CYS A 167 1.17 -3.55 8.80
CA CYS A 167 2.42 -3.75 9.55
C CYS A 167 3.08 -5.11 9.23
N MET A 168 2.31 -6.20 9.11
CA MET A 168 2.82 -7.52 8.74
C MET A 168 3.41 -7.53 7.31
N ILE A 169 2.74 -6.89 6.35
CA ILE A 169 3.24 -6.73 4.98
C ILE A 169 4.57 -5.96 5.00
N ALA A 170 4.61 -4.81 5.68
CA ALA A 170 5.81 -4.00 5.77
C ALA A 170 6.99 -4.77 6.38
N LEU A 171 6.75 -5.51 7.49
CA LEU A 171 7.77 -6.31 8.15
C LEU A 171 8.27 -7.45 7.25
N ALA A 172 7.37 -8.19 6.60
CA ALA A 172 7.75 -9.27 5.69
C ALA A 172 8.62 -8.76 4.53
N LEU A 173 8.27 -7.60 3.95
CA LEU A 173 9.04 -6.97 2.89
C LEU A 173 10.40 -6.46 3.38
N GLN A 174 10.49 -5.90 4.59
CA GLN A 174 11.76 -5.47 5.19
C GLN A 174 12.71 -6.66 5.44
N ILE A 175 12.18 -7.80 5.90
CA ILE A 175 12.97 -9.02 6.11
C ILE A 175 13.52 -9.55 4.80
N GLN A 176 12.69 -9.60 3.74
CA GLN A 176 13.15 -10.00 2.42
C GLN A 176 14.20 -9.04 1.87
N SER A 177 14.05 -7.75 2.16
CA SER A 177 14.98 -6.75 1.68
C SER A 177 16.38 -6.90 2.28
N SER A 178 16.42 -7.24 3.57
CA SER A 178 17.65 -7.54 4.30
C SER A 178 18.37 -8.81 3.81
N ARG A 179 17.71 -9.63 2.97
CA ARG A 179 18.25 -10.89 2.40
C ARG A 179 18.73 -10.75 0.94
N GLY A 180 18.84 -9.53 0.42
CA GLY A 180 19.44 -9.24 -0.89
C GLY A 180 18.53 -8.51 -1.88
N LEU A 181 17.26 -8.26 -1.53
CA LEU A 181 16.37 -7.35 -2.28
C LEU A 181 16.59 -5.93 -1.76
N VAL A 182 17.36 -5.08 -2.43
CA VAL A 182 17.66 -3.72 -1.93
C VAL A 182 16.45 -2.78 -2.11
N LEU A 183 15.37 -2.97 -1.35
CA LEU A 183 14.18 -2.12 -1.39
C LEU A 183 13.87 -1.59 0.01
N HIS A 184 13.95 -0.27 0.20
CA HIS A 184 13.44 0.35 1.43
C HIS A 184 11.90 0.32 1.41
N VAL A 185 11.31 0.08 2.57
CA VAL A 185 9.84 0.00 2.74
C VAL A 185 9.37 1.19 3.56
N HIS A 186 8.44 1.96 2.99
CA HIS A 186 7.72 3.02 3.69
C HIS A 186 6.29 2.56 4.01
N GLN A 187 5.72 2.99 5.13
CA GLN A 187 4.32 2.68 5.46
C GLN A 187 3.61 3.83 6.15
N SER A 188 2.28 3.88 6.02
CA SER A 188 1.49 4.88 6.74
C SER A 188 1.62 4.71 8.27
N ARG A 189 1.67 5.84 8.98
CA ARG A 189 1.88 5.89 10.44
C ARG A 189 0.56 5.80 11.20
N GLY A 190 0.51 5.03 12.29
CA GLY A 190 -0.65 4.97 13.17
C GLY A 190 -1.97 4.75 12.40
N ASN A 191 -2.92 5.67 12.58
CA ASN A 191 -4.24 5.69 11.94
C ASN A 191 -4.31 6.58 10.68
N TRP A 192 -3.18 6.86 10.02
CA TRP A 192 -3.15 7.64 8.78
C TRP A 192 -3.74 6.82 7.62
N ASN A 193 -5.07 6.84 7.54
CA ASN A 193 -5.85 6.05 6.61
C ASN A 193 -6.92 6.85 5.85
N ASN A 194 -7.06 8.14 6.16
CA ASN A 194 -7.91 9.09 5.44
C ASN A 194 -7.09 9.95 4.45
N GLU A 195 -7.73 10.89 3.78
CA GLU A 195 -7.14 11.72 2.72
C GLU A 195 -5.90 12.50 3.20
N ILE A 196 -5.94 13.06 4.40
CA ILE A 196 -4.79 13.77 4.99
C ILE A 196 -3.66 12.79 5.33
N GLY A 197 -3.97 11.69 6.02
CA GLY A 197 -2.97 10.72 6.45
C GLY A 197 -2.26 10.01 5.29
N VAL A 198 -3.01 9.62 4.27
CA VAL A 198 -2.44 9.00 3.06
C VAL A 198 -1.63 10.04 2.26
N ALA A 199 -2.11 11.28 2.16
CA ALA A 199 -1.36 12.34 1.49
C ALA A 199 0.01 12.59 2.16
N LEU A 200 0.04 12.70 3.49
CA LEU A 200 1.29 12.88 4.24
C LEU A 200 2.23 11.67 4.13
N SER A 201 1.67 10.46 4.07
CA SER A 201 2.46 9.24 3.83
C SER A 201 3.16 9.28 2.46
N LEU A 202 2.48 9.78 1.42
CA LEU A 202 3.05 9.90 0.07
C LEU A 202 4.06 11.04 -0.06
N ILE A 203 3.76 12.19 0.55
CA ILE A 203 4.66 13.37 0.57
C ILE A 203 5.96 13.05 1.32
N GLY A 204 5.87 12.19 2.33
CA GLY A 204 6.98 11.80 3.21
C GLY A 204 7.78 10.58 2.77
N VAL A 205 7.56 10.02 1.57
CA VAL A 205 8.29 8.84 1.07
C VAL A 205 9.79 9.16 0.92
N PRO A 206 10.69 8.50 1.68
CA PRO A 206 12.13 8.72 1.56
C PRO A 206 12.70 8.31 0.20
N ALA A 207 13.78 8.96 -0.21
CA ALA A 207 14.56 8.55 -1.38
C ALA A 207 15.05 7.10 -1.21
N GLY A 208 15.10 6.34 -2.30
CA GLY A 208 15.49 4.92 -2.29
C GLY A 208 14.38 3.95 -1.80
N THR A 209 13.19 4.46 -1.44
CA THR A 209 12.02 3.61 -1.18
C THR A 209 11.66 2.84 -2.44
N GLY A 210 11.49 1.52 -2.31
CA GLY A 210 11.03 0.65 -3.38
C GLY A 210 9.55 0.27 -3.26
N ILE A 211 9.02 0.26 -2.03
CA ILE A 211 7.63 -0.14 -1.76
C ILE A 211 7.02 0.77 -0.70
N VAL A 212 5.78 1.21 -0.93
CA VAL A 212 4.96 1.95 0.04
C VAL A 212 3.75 1.10 0.43
N VAL A 213 3.48 0.93 1.72
CA VAL A 213 2.30 0.20 2.25
C VAL A 213 1.36 1.18 2.95
N LEU A 214 0.18 1.37 2.37
CA LEU A 214 -0.81 2.35 2.80
C LEU A 214 -2.04 1.65 3.37
N GLU A 215 -2.43 2.05 4.58
CA GLU A 215 -3.77 1.78 5.07
C GLU A 215 -4.77 2.74 4.41
N MET A 216 -5.91 2.23 3.93
CA MET A 216 -6.97 3.01 3.29
C MET A 216 -8.31 2.75 3.98
N GLY A 217 -8.77 3.75 4.71
CA GLY A 217 -10.04 3.77 5.44
C GLY A 217 -11.12 4.54 4.69
N MET A 218 -12.35 4.43 5.18
CA MET A 218 -13.43 5.32 4.81
C MET A 218 -14.45 5.45 5.94
N SER A 219 -15.09 6.61 6.00
CA SER A 219 -16.29 6.92 6.75
C SER A 219 -17.52 6.91 5.86
N GLY A 220 -17.39 7.21 4.56
CA GLY A 220 -18.50 7.22 3.60
C GLY A 220 -18.12 6.70 2.21
N LYS A 221 -19.11 6.65 1.32
CA LYS A 221 -18.94 6.29 -0.10
C LYS A 221 -18.05 7.31 -0.81
N GLY A 222 -17.20 6.85 -1.72
CA GLY A 222 -16.30 7.67 -2.55
C GLY A 222 -14.93 7.94 -1.93
N GLU A 223 -14.76 7.81 -0.61
CA GLU A 223 -13.50 8.14 0.04
C GLU A 223 -12.37 7.17 -0.36
N ILE A 224 -12.63 5.86 -0.42
CA ILE A 224 -11.61 4.89 -0.85
C ILE A 224 -11.23 5.13 -2.32
N LEU A 225 -12.19 5.51 -3.17
CA LEU A 225 -11.90 5.89 -4.56
C LEU A 225 -10.93 7.07 -4.62
N GLU A 226 -11.14 8.11 -3.81
CA GLU A 226 -10.25 9.27 -3.74
C GLU A 226 -8.83 8.88 -3.28
N LEU A 227 -8.73 8.04 -2.24
CA LEU A 227 -7.45 7.51 -1.77
C LEU A 227 -6.74 6.69 -2.86
N ALA A 228 -7.49 5.83 -3.57
CA ALA A 228 -6.95 5.00 -4.64
C ALA A 228 -6.48 5.84 -5.84
N ARG A 229 -7.20 6.90 -6.22
CA ARG A 229 -6.80 7.83 -7.27
C ARG A 229 -5.53 8.62 -6.91
N MET A 230 -5.44 9.05 -5.66
CA MET A 230 -4.26 9.76 -5.15
C MET A 230 -3.03 8.85 -5.09
N ALA A 231 -3.17 7.67 -4.46
CA ALA A 231 -2.05 6.77 -4.18
C ALA A 231 -1.66 5.86 -5.35
N ARG A 232 -2.58 5.64 -6.30
CA ARG A 232 -2.41 4.71 -7.44
C ARG A 232 -1.71 3.39 -7.01
N PRO A 233 -2.35 2.58 -6.14
CA PRO A 233 -1.82 1.29 -5.75
C PRO A 233 -1.60 0.42 -6.99
N THR A 234 -0.57 -0.40 -6.96
CA THR A 234 -0.34 -1.48 -7.94
C THR A 234 -0.75 -2.82 -7.35
N ILE A 235 -0.74 -2.92 -6.02
CA ILE A 235 -1.23 -4.06 -5.24
C ILE A 235 -2.36 -3.57 -4.33
N ARG A 236 -3.54 -4.20 -4.43
CA ARG A 236 -4.75 -3.82 -3.68
C ARG A 236 -5.19 -4.98 -2.82
N VAL A 237 -5.39 -4.75 -1.53
CA VAL A 237 -5.75 -5.79 -0.57
C VAL A 237 -7.11 -5.44 0.05
N ILE A 238 -8.08 -6.36 -0.07
CA ILE A 238 -9.37 -6.25 0.60
C ILE A 238 -9.49 -7.40 1.60
N LEU A 239 -9.48 -7.05 2.89
CA LEU A 239 -9.41 -8.04 3.96
C LEU A 239 -10.76 -8.68 4.30
N ASN A 240 -11.80 -7.87 4.45
CA ASN A 240 -13.13 -8.28 4.88
C ASN A 240 -14.13 -7.13 4.79
N VAL A 241 -15.41 -7.48 4.75
CA VAL A 241 -16.56 -6.61 4.90
C VAL A 241 -17.31 -7.02 6.18
N GLY A 242 -17.40 -6.08 7.11
CA GLY A 242 -18.13 -6.27 8.37
C GLY A 242 -18.76 -4.96 8.84
N ALA A 243 -19.59 -5.05 9.88
CA ALA A 243 -20.34 -3.93 10.46
C ALA A 243 -19.42 -2.93 11.18
N SER A 244 -18.73 -2.10 10.39
CA SER A 244 -17.97 -0.93 10.82
C SER A 244 -18.55 0.28 10.09
N HIS A 245 -18.63 1.45 10.75
CA HIS A 245 -19.12 2.69 10.14
C HIS A 245 -20.60 2.65 9.66
N PHE A 246 -21.43 1.77 10.23
CA PHE A 246 -22.83 1.56 9.82
C PHE A 246 -23.70 2.83 9.85
N GLN A 247 -23.33 3.86 10.62
CA GLN A 247 -24.07 5.13 10.66
C GLN A 247 -24.18 5.81 9.28
N ASN A 248 -23.23 5.54 8.37
CA ASN A 248 -23.17 6.15 7.05
C ASN A 248 -23.55 5.19 5.90
N PHE A 249 -23.94 3.95 6.22
CA PHE A 249 -24.24 2.91 5.24
C PHE A 249 -25.54 2.20 5.58
N SER A 250 -26.38 1.96 4.58
CA SER A 250 -27.68 1.31 4.78
C SER A 250 -27.58 -0.22 4.85
N SER A 251 -26.45 -0.82 4.41
CA SER A 251 -26.26 -2.27 4.47
C SER A 251 -24.78 -2.70 4.40
N LEU A 252 -24.51 -3.99 4.64
CA LEU A 252 -23.18 -4.56 4.47
C LEU A 252 -22.74 -4.56 3.00
N GLU A 253 -23.67 -4.74 2.07
CA GLU A 253 -23.42 -4.66 0.63
C GLU A 253 -22.91 -3.28 0.24
N GLU A 254 -23.49 -2.20 0.80
CA GLU A 254 -22.99 -0.85 0.54
C GLU A 254 -21.58 -0.63 1.10
N ILE A 255 -21.28 -1.17 2.29
CA ILE A 255 -19.92 -1.15 2.85
C ILE A 255 -18.97 -1.94 1.95
N GLY A 256 -19.40 -3.09 1.43
CA GLY A 256 -18.64 -3.92 0.50
C GLY A 256 -18.31 -3.16 -0.78
N MET A 257 -19.32 -2.53 -1.40
CA MET A 257 -19.14 -1.70 -2.61
C MET A 257 -18.19 -0.53 -2.36
N ALA A 258 -18.34 0.17 -1.24
CA ALA A 258 -17.45 1.28 -0.89
C ALA A 258 -16.01 0.81 -0.63
N LYS A 259 -15.79 -0.37 -0.05
CA LYS A 259 -14.44 -0.97 0.01
C LYS A 259 -13.92 -1.38 -1.36
N GLY A 260 -14.81 -1.88 -2.23
CA GLY A 260 -14.50 -2.25 -3.60
C GLY A 260 -14.06 -1.09 -4.48
N GLU A 261 -14.29 0.16 -4.09
CA GLU A 261 -13.78 1.36 -4.76
C GLU A 261 -12.26 1.33 -4.96
N ILE A 262 -11.52 0.62 -4.10
CA ILE A 262 -10.07 0.44 -4.25
C ILE A 262 -9.71 -0.21 -5.60
N LEU A 263 -10.62 -1.02 -6.15
CA LEU A 263 -10.47 -1.76 -7.41
C LEU A 263 -10.81 -0.92 -8.64
N ALA A 264 -11.53 0.20 -8.51
CA ALA A 264 -12.14 0.92 -9.63
C ALA A 264 -11.10 1.40 -10.66
N GLU A 265 -9.91 1.80 -10.19
CA GLU A 265 -8.81 2.31 -11.02
C GLU A 265 -7.68 1.27 -11.19
N ALA A 266 -7.96 -0.02 -10.95
CA ALA A 266 -7.01 -1.10 -11.19
C ALA A 266 -6.81 -1.33 -12.70
N LYS A 267 -5.55 -1.49 -13.10
CA LYS A 267 -5.14 -1.61 -14.51
C LYS A 267 -4.57 -2.99 -14.81
N PRO A 268 -4.54 -3.42 -16.08
CA PRO A 268 -3.83 -4.64 -16.47
C PRO A 268 -2.39 -4.64 -15.95
N GLY A 269 -1.98 -5.73 -15.30
CA GLY A 269 -0.68 -5.85 -14.63
C GLY A 269 -0.73 -5.62 -13.11
N ASP A 270 -1.75 -4.93 -12.60
CA ASP A 270 -1.97 -4.79 -11.15
C ASP A 270 -2.39 -6.12 -10.52
N VAL A 271 -2.25 -6.19 -9.19
CA VAL A 271 -2.64 -7.35 -8.37
C VAL A 271 -3.71 -6.97 -7.36
N CYS A 272 -4.79 -7.77 -7.31
CA CYS A 272 -5.83 -7.68 -6.28
C CYS A 272 -5.79 -8.91 -5.39
N VAL A 273 -5.46 -8.71 -4.12
CA VAL A 273 -5.45 -9.72 -3.06
C VAL A 273 -6.79 -9.69 -2.33
N LEU A 274 -7.57 -10.76 -2.48
CA LEU A 274 -8.97 -10.80 -2.06
C LEU A 274 -9.21 -11.96 -1.09
N ASN A 275 -9.99 -11.70 -0.04
CA ASN A 275 -10.45 -12.72 0.88
C ASN A 275 -11.54 -13.59 0.24
N ALA A 276 -11.22 -14.85 -0.06
CA ALA A 276 -12.15 -15.80 -0.66
C ALA A 276 -13.20 -16.33 0.31
N ASP A 277 -13.00 -16.16 1.62
CA ASP A 277 -13.97 -16.59 2.62
C ASP A 277 -15.12 -15.60 2.79
N ASP A 278 -14.92 -14.34 2.38
CA ASP A 278 -15.89 -13.26 2.49
C ASP A 278 -16.73 -13.13 1.20
N PRO A 279 -18.04 -13.45 1.24
CA PRO A 279 -18.88 -13.41 0.05
C PRO A 279 -19.02 -12.01 -0.58
N LEU A 280 -18.97 -10.95 0.23
CA LEU A 280 -19.10 -9.58 -0.24
C LEU A 280 -17.81 -9.09 -0.89
N VAL A 281 -16.64 -9.56 -0.44
CA VAL A 281 -15.38 -9.31 -1.15
C VAL A 281 -15.37 -10.07 -2.48
N MET A 282 -15.84 -11.32 -2.49
CA MET A 282 -15.84 -12.16 -3.69
C MET A 282 -16.86 -11.74 -4.74
N SER A 283 -17.90 -10.99 -4.37
CA SER A 283 -18.88 -10.44 -5.32
C SER A 283 -18.39 -9.18 -6.03
N LEU A 284 -17.27 -8.57 -5.58
CA LEU A 284 -16.78 -7.32 -6.15
C LEU A 284 -16.27 -7.51 -7.59
N PRO A 285 -16.61 -6.58 -8.50
CA PRO A 285 -16.09 -6.61 -9.85
C PRO A 285 -14.59 -6.29 -9.83
N VAL A 286 -13.79 -7.18 -10.41
CA VAL A 286 -12.36 -6.96 -10.64
C VAL A 286 -12.16 -6.63 -12.12
N PRO A 287 -11.50 -5.52 -12.47
CA PRO A 287 -11.27 -5.15 -13.86
C PRO A 287 -10.52 -6.23 -14.65
N LEU A 288 -10.80 -6.32 -15.96
CA LEU A 288 -10.15 -7.27 -16.85
C LEU A 288 -8.63 -7.02 -16.92
N GLY A 289 -7.85 -8.10 -16.99
CA GLY A 289 -6.38 -8.03 -17.05
C GLY A 289 -5.68 -7.82 -15.71
N VAL A 290 -6.44 -7.55 -14.63
CA VAL A 290 -5.91 -7.50 -13.25
C VAL A 290 -5.74 -8.91 -12.71
N LYS A 291 -4.59 -9.20 -12.10
CA LYS A 291 -4.33 -10.50 -11.50
C LYS A 291 -5.04 -10.60 -10.14
N LYS A 292 -5.86 -11.63 -9.96
CA LYS A 292 -6.43 -11.97 -8.64
C LYS A 292 -5.49 -12.91 -7.90
N VAL A 293 -5.31 -12.66 -6.61
CA VAL A 293 -4.66 -13.56 -5.65
C VAL A 293 -5.63 -13.77 -4.50
N LEU A 294 -6.06 -15.00 -4.30
CA LEU A 294 -7.07 -15.34 -3.30
C LEU A 294 -6.41 -15.85 -2.03
N PHE A 295 -6.84 -15.33 -0.88
CA PHE A 295 -6.47 -15.86 0.43
C PHE A 295 -7.72 -16.29 1.20
N GLY A 296 -7.58 -17.25 2.13
CA GLY A 296 -8.68 -17.73 2.97
C GLY A 296 -8.47 -19.16 3.45
N GLN A 297 -9.51 -19.81 3.91
CA GLN A 297 -9.51 -21.20 4.40
C GLN A 297 -10.03 -22.19 3.33
N ARG A 298 -10.77 -21.68 2.34
CA ARG A 298 -11.37 -22.50 1.27
C ARG A 298 -10.33 -23.17 0.38
N VAL A 299 -10.69 -24.37 -0.10
CA VAL A 299 -9.94 -25.04 -1.18
C VAL A 299 -10.04 -24.19 -2.44
N GLY A 300 -8.90 -23.97 -3.09
CA GLY A 300 -8.81 -23.14 -4.29
C GLY A 300 -8.16 -21.77 -4.08
N CYS A 301 -7.99 -21.32 -2.83
CA CYS A 301 -7.20 -20.13 -2.53
C CYS A 301 -5.74 -20.29 -2.96
N ASP A 302 -5.14 -19.20 -3.45
CA ASP A 302 -3.71 -19.14 -3.76
C ASP A 302 -2.86 -19.18 -2.50
N VAL A 303 -3.35 -18.59 -1.40
CA VAL A 303 -2.77 -18.71 -0.06
C VAL A 303 -3.86 -19.19 0.90
N ARG A 304 -3.79 -20.46 1.29
CA ARG A 304 -4.80 -21.13 2.08
C ARG A 304 -4.33 -21.38 3.51
N LEU A 305 -5.10 -20.94 4.50
CA LEU A 305 -4.96 -21.39 5.88
C LEU A 305 -5.54 -22.81 6.01
N VAL A 306 -4.70 -23.78 6.33
CA VAL A 306 -5.07 -25.20 6.48
C VAL A 306 -5.43 -25.51 7.92
N ALA A 307 -4.62 -25.03 8.85
CA ALA A 307 -4.84 -25.15 10.29
C ALA A 307 -4.20 -23.96 11.00
N SER A 308 -4.76 -23.60 12.16
CA SER A 308 -4.16 -22.62 13.07
C SER A 308 -4.32 -23.11 14.49
N GLU A 309 -3.25 -23.02 15.28
CA GLU A 309 -3.25 -23.27 16.71
C GLU A 309 -2.71 -22.04 17.42
N SER A 310 -3.38 -21.60 18.48
CA SER A 310 -2.95 -20.45 19.26
C SER A 310 -2.74 -20.87 20.70
N THR A 311 -1.59 -20.50 21.25
CA THR A 311 -1.33 -20.46 22.69
C THR A 311 -1.32 -19.00 23.15
N ASP A 312 -1.05 -18.75 24.43
CA ASP A 312 -0.98 -17.39 24.97
C ASP A 312 0.16 -16.56 24.35
N GLU A 313 1.21 -17.22 23.87
CA GLU A 313 2.44 -16.58 23.36
C GLU A 313 2.69 -16.78 21.87
N VAL A 314 2.13 -17.84 21.27
CA VAL A 314 2.46 -18.26 19.90
C VAL A 314 1.19 -18.52 19.09
N LEU A 315 1.20 -18.06 17.84
CA LEU A 315 0.23 -18.45 16.82
C LEU A 315 0.95 -19.30 15.77
N GLU A 316 0.63 -20.58 15.72
CA GLU A 316 1.11 -21.51 14.70
C GLU A 316 0.10 -21.59 13.55
N LEU A 317 0.60 -21.48 12.31
CA LEU A 317 -0.21 -21.50 11.11
C LEU A 317 0.33 -22.55 10.14
N GLU A 318 -0.52 -23.50 9.73
CA GLU A 318 -0.24 -24.36 8.58
C GLU A 318 -0.83 -23.72 7.33
N LEU A 319 0.04 -23.32 6.40
CA LEU A 319 -0.36 -22.68 5.15
C LEU A 319 -0.11 -23.59 3.94
N SER A 320 -1.03 -23.58 2.99
CA SER A 320 -0.89 -24.18 1.67
C SER A 320 -0.93 -23.07 0.64
N TYR A 321 0.12 -22.90 -0.16
CA TYR A 321 0.18 -21.81 -1.13
C TYR A 321 0.61 -22.27 -2.53
N ARG A 322 0.00 -21.69 -3.56
CA ARG A 322 0.36 -21.88 -4.97
C ARG A 322 1.34 -20.80 -5.36
N ILE A 323 2.64 -21.11 -5.39
CA ILE A 323 3.63 -20.15 -5.91
C ILE A 323 3.44 -20.07 -7.43
N ILE A 324 2.87 -18.97 -7.93
CA ILE A 324 3.04 -18.60 -9.35
C ILE A 324 4.46 -18.05 -9.49
N LYS A 325 5.45 -18.92 -9.75
CA LYS A 325 6.81 -18.47 -10.09
C LYS A 325 6.80 -17.82 -11.48
N ARG A 326 7.04 -16.51 -11.54
CA ARG A 326 7.79 -15.89 -12.64
C ARG A 326 9.03 -15.24 -12.03
N LEU A 327 10.11 -16.01 -11.98
CA LEU A 327 11.44 -15.48 -11.70
C LEU A 327 12.01 -15.04 -13.05
N TYR A 328 12.18 -13.74 -13.26
CA TYR A 328 13.09 -13.25 -14.31
C TYR A 328 14.43 -12.98 -13.61
N LEU A 329 15.35 -13.92 -13.75
CA LEU A 329 16.78 -13.64 -13.54
C LEU A 329 17.30 -13.14 -14.88
N VAL A 330 17.40 -11.82 -15.03
CA VAL A 330 18.20 -11.23 -16.11
C VAL A 330 19.59 -11.01 -15.53
N TYR A 331 20.55 -11.82 -15.97
CA TYR A 331 21.96 -11.53 -15.82
C TYR A 331 22.43 -10.85 -17.10
N THR A 332 22.95 -9.64 -16.97
CA THR A 332 23.98 -9.08 -17.84
C THR A 332 24.96 -8.32 -16.98
#